data_AF-A0A0J9Y6P0-F1
#
_entry.id   AF-A0A0J9Y6P0-F1
#
_cell.length_a   1.000
_cell.length_b   1.000
_cell.length_c   1.000
_cell.angle_alpha   90.00
_cell.angle_beta   90.00
_cell.angle_gamma   90.00
#
_symmetry.space_group_name_H-M   'P 1'
#
loop_
_entity.id
_entity.type
_entity.pdbx_description
1 polymer ?
#
loop_
_entity_poly.entity_id
_entity_poly.type
_entity_poly.pdbx_seq_one_letter_code
_entity_poly.pdbx_strand_id
1 'polypeptide(L)'
;MVTYKSQYVLTTYSGGGVVMISWVYTWKHFTKMMYLELTTVEEWGRRKRSYQEVCTKEMNEPSCCLYSLVVDFEAAGWDFVIAPKLYDAHMCSGECRLHHAGRSAHSKITSSTKKNAVSGCCHPTEYDPITLVYMTQEKELKIREVPGMIARRCACA
;
A
#
# COMPACT_ATOMS: atom_id res chain seq x y z
N MET A 1 -48.22 29.61 -13.29
CA MET A 1 -47.70 30.92 -13.74
C MET A 1 -46.54 31.31 -12.85
N VAL A 2 -45.30 31.03 -13.26
CA VAL A 2 -44.13 31.77 -12.76
C VAL A 2 -43.13 31.82 -13.91
N THR A 3 -42.79 33.05 -14.26
CA THR A 3 -41.93 33.49 -15.34
C THR A 3 -40.49 33.01 -15.18
N TYR A 4 -39.91 32.39 -16.22
CA TYR A 4 -38.47 32.14 -16.28
C TYR A 4 -37.78 33.31 -17.00
N LYS A 5 -36.85 33.95 -16.28
CA LYS A 5 -35.97 35.02 -16.80
C LYS A 5 -34.98 34.39 -17.78
N SER A 6 -34.96 34.89 -19.01
CA SER A 6 -33.91 34.61 -19.99
C SER A 6 -32.74 35.57 -19.72
N GLN A 7 -31.62 35.06 -19.23
CA GLN A 7 -30.36 35.80 -19.19
C GLN A 7 -29.37 35.11 -20.12
N TYR A 8 -28.93 35.81 -21.15
CA TYR A 8 -27.85 35.39 -22.04
C TYR A 8 -26.57 36.09 -21.60
N VAL A 9 -25.45 35.36 -21.54
CA VAL A 9 -24.12 35.93 -21.32
C VAL A 9 -23.40 35.89 -22.67
N LEU A 10 -22.96 37.06 -23.15
CA LEU A 10 -22.15 37.20 -24.35
C LEU A 10 -20.69 37.36 -23.94
N THR A 11 -19.80 36.47 -24.40
CA THR A 11 -18.36 36.72 -24.39
C THR A 11 -17.89 36.99 -25.81
N THR A 12 -17.15 38.08 -25.98
CA THR A 12 -16.49 38.43 -27.24
C THR A 12 -15.03 37.99 -27.17
N TYR A 13 -14.55 37.28 -28.19
CA TYR A 13 -13.14 37.26 -28.52
C TYR A 13 -12.97 37.65 -30.00
N SER A 14 -11.92 38.41 -30.26
CA SER A 14 -11.56 38.96 -31.57
C SER A 14 -11.39 37.84 -32.60
N GLY A 15 -12.22 37.87 -33.65
CA GLY A 15 -12.05 37.00 -34.82
C GLY A 15 -13.32 36.41 -35.45
N GLY A 16 -14.43 37.17 -35.54
CA GLY A 16 -15.36 37.06 -36.68
C GLY A 16 -16.11 35.74 -36.93
N GLY A 17 -16.61 35.03 -35.90
CA GLY A 17 -17.55 33.92 -36.08
C GLY A 17 -18.41 33.66 -34.84
N VAL A 18 -19.73 33.58 -35.00
CA VAL A 18 -20.69 33.23 -33.92
C VAL A 18 -20.89 31.71 -33.94
N VAL A 19 -20.40 31.00 -32.92
CA VAL A 19 -20.69 29.57 -32.75
C VAL A 19 -21.95 29.46 -31.88
N MET A 20 -23.09 29.14 -32.51
CA MET A 20 -24.29 28.74 -31.79
C MET A 20 -24.11 27.29 -31.32
N ILE A 21 -23.69 27.10 -30.07
CA ILE A 21 -23.69 25.77 -29.46
C ILE A 21 -25.13 25.47 -29.03
N SER A 22 -25.90 24.85 -29.92
CA SER A 22 -27.20 24.27 -29.62
C SER A 22 -27.00 22.93 -28.92
N TRP A 23 -27.37 22.84 -27.63
CA TRP A 23 -27.46 21.56 -26.93
C TRP A 23 -28.76 20.87 -27.34
N VAL A 24 -28.68 19.82 -28.15
CA VAL A 24 -29.77 18.85 -28.29
C VAL A 24 -29.60 17.81 -27.20
N TYR A 25 -30.41 17.94 -26.15
CA TYR A 25 -30.59 16.92 -25.12
C TYR A 25 -31.16 15.66 -25.76
N THR A 26 -30.35 14.63 -25.98
CA THR A 26 -30.85 13.27 -26.24
C THR A 26 -30.81 12.46 -24.95
N TRP A 27 -31.99 12.26 -24.36
CA TRP A 27 -32.22 11.25 -23.33
C TRP A 27 -31.83 9.86 -23.86
N LYS A 28 -30.82 9.22 -23.25
CA LYS A 28 -30.60 7.77 -23.34
C LYS A 28 -30.46 7.19 -21.94
N HIS A 29 -31.43 6.34 -21.62
CA HIS A 29 -31.59 5.53 -20.41
C HIS A 29 -30.54 4.41 -20.37
N PHE A 30 -29.67 4.41 -19.34
CA PHE A 30 -28.72 3.40 -18.81
C PHE A 30 -27.47 4.22 -18.42
N THR A 31 -27.10 4.45 -17.17
CA THR A 31 -26.97 3.54 -16.03
C THR A 31 -26.85 4.39 -14.76
N LYS A 32 -27.63 4.13 -13.71
CA LYS A 32 -27.20 4.50 -12.35
C LYS A 32 -26.04 3.56 -11.99
N MET A 33 -24.82 3.90 -12.37
CA MET A 33 -23.64 3.23 -11.82
C MET A 33 -23.48 3.74 -10.38
N MET A 34 -23.63 2.85 -9.40
CA MET A 34 -23.31 3.15 -8.01
C MET A 34 -21.78 3.21 -7.92
N TYR A 35 -21.24 4.42 -7.81
CA TYR A 35 -19.82 4.62 -7.55
C TYR A 35 -19.64 5.01 -6.09
N LEU A 36 -18.58 4.50 -5.48
CA LEU A 36 -18.14 4.90 -4.15
C LEU A 36 -17.00 5.90 -4.33
N GLU A 37 -17.22 7.12 -3.89
CA GLU A 37 -16.18 8.15 -3.84
C GLU A 37 -15.48 8.08 -2.49
N LEU A 38 -14.16 7.81 -2.51
CA LEU A 38 -13.31 7.69 -1.32
C LEU A 38 -12.34 8.87 -1.29
N THR A 39 -12.49 9.74 -0.30
CA THR A 39 -11.56 10.85 -0.04
C THR A 39 -10.60 10.44 1.07
N THR A 40 -9.32 10.24 0.76
CA THR A 40 -8.26 10.00 1.76
C THR A 40 -7.71 11.35 2.23
N VAL A 41 -7.62 11.56 3.55
CA VAL A 41 -6.89 12.70 4.13
C VAL A 41 -5.43 12.31 4.29
N GLU A 42 -4.51 13.00 3.59
CA GLU A 42 -3.08 12.79 3.77
C GLU A 42 -2.59 13.57 5.00
N GLU A 43 -2.22 12.86 6.07
CA GLU A 43 -1.55 13.48 7.21
C GLU A 43 -0.04 13.63 6.96
N TRP A 44 0.52 14.80 7.29
CA TRP A 44 1.97 15.07 7.20
C TRP A 44 2.75 14.18 8.19
N GLY A 45 3.21 13.03 7.71
CA GLY A 45 4.00 12.08 8.48
C GLY A 45 5.46 12.54 8.69
N ARG A 46 5.98 12.30 9.89
CA ARG A 46 7.41 12.43 10.24
C ARG A 46 8.27 11.60 9.27
N ARG A 47 9.41 12.16 8.81
CA ARG A 47 10.35 11.51 7.86
C ARG A 47 10.63 10.05 8.28
N LYS A 48 10.21 9.09 7.45
CA LYS A 48 10.48 7.65 7.65
C LYS A 48 12.02 7.47 7.76
N ARG A 49 12.47 6.75 8.81
CA ARG A 49 13.84 6.22 8.93
C ARG A 49 14.22 5.49 7.63
N SER A 50 15.51 5.45 7.25
CA SER A 50 15.96 4.78 6.01
C SER A 50 15.29 3.40 5.84
N TYR A 51 14.63 3.20 4.70
CA TYR A 51 14.03 1.92 4.32
C TYR A 51 15.17 0.97 3.91
N GLN A 52 15.15 -0.28 4.39
CA GLN A 52 16.15 -1.26 3.98
C GLN A 52 15.89 -1.65 2.51
N GLU A 53 16.93 -1.64 1.68
CA GLU A 53 16.80 -2.08 0.28
C GLU A 53 16.34 -3.55 0.20
N VAL A 54 15.41 -3.83 -0.71
CA VAL A 54 14.90 -5.18 -0.97
C VAL A 54 15.89 -5.91 -1.88
N CYS A 55 16.37 -7.07 -1.44
CA CYS A 55 17.23 -7.94 -2.23
C CYS A 55 16.47 -8.59 -3.39
N THR A 56 17.13 -8.71 -4.54
CA THR A 56 16.65 -9.53 -5.65
C THR A 56 17.15 -10.97 -5.51
N LYS A 57 16.38 -11.94 -6.00
CA LYS A 57 16.76 -13.35 -5.98
C LYS A 57 18.05 -13.63 -6.78
N GLU A 58 18.37 -12.77 -7.73
CA GLU A 58 19.54 -12.85 -8.61
C GLU A 58 20.85 -12.51 -7.89
N MET A 59 20.79 -11.78 -6.77
CA MET A 59 22.00 -11.39 -6.04
C MET A 59 22.71 -12.56 -5.37
N ASN A 60 22.11 -13.77 -5.33
CA ASN A 60 22.69 -14.96 -4.69
C ASN A 60 23.29 -14.65 -3.31
N GLU A 61 22.71 -13.68 -2.60
CA GLU A 61 23.23 -13.18 -1.35
C GLU A 61 22.94 -14.24 -0.28
N PRO A 62 23.96 -14.96 0.24
CA PRO A 62 23.71 -15.99 1.24
C PRO A 62 23.32 -15.38 2.58
N SER A 63 23.43 -14.06 2.74
CA SER A 63 23.26 -13.36 4.01
C SER A 63 21.82 -12.87 4.24
N CYS A 64 21.41 -12.73 5.51
CA CYS A 64 20.05 -12.34 5.89
C CYS A 64 19.62 -11.01 5.25
N CYS A 65 18.59 -11.06 4.41
CA CYS A 65 18.06 -9.92 3.67
C CYS A 65 16.53 -9.91 3.58
N LEU A 66 15.97 -8.77 3.19
CA LEU A 66 14.55 -8.53 2.92
C LEU A 66 14.27 -8.82 1.44
N TYR A 67 13.26 -9.64 1.15
CA TYR A 67 12.85 -10.01 -0.21
C TYR A 67 11.39 -9.61 -0.46
N SER A 68 11.02 -9.36 -1.71
CA SER A 68 9.62 -9.14 -2.09
C SER A 68 8.80 -10.42 -1.95
N LEU A 69 7.64 -10.31 -1.32
CA LEU A 69 6.65 -11.38 -1.16
C LEU A 69 5.27 -10.78 -1.37
N VAL A 70 4.73 -10.97 -2.58
CA VAL A 70 3.37 -10.55 -2.91
C VAL A 70 2.38 -11.55 -2.33
N VAL A 71 1.49 -11.07 -1.47
CA VAL A 71 0.40 -11.81 -0.87
C VAL A 71 -0.90 -11.43 -1.58
N ASP A 72 -1.66 -12.46 -1.96
CA ASP A 72 -3.02 -12.34 -2.48
C ASP A 72 -4.01 -12.64 -1.35
N PHE A 73 -4.88 -11.69 -1.02
CA PHE A 73 -5.85 -11.86 0.06
C PHE A 73 -6.92 -12.91 -0.27
N GLU A 74 -7.31 -13.07 -1.53
CA GLU A 74 -8.28 -14.10 -1.93
C GLU A 74 -7.65 -15.48 -1.79
N ALA A 75 -6.40 -15.65 -2.23
CA ALA A 75 -5.67 -16.91 -2.04
C ALA A 75 -5.39 -17.24 -0.56
N ALA A 76 -5.27 -16.22 0.29
CA ALA A 76 -5.13 -16.38 1.74
C ALA A 76 -6.47 -16.67 2.47
N GLY A 77 -7.61 -16.66 1.75
CA GLY A 77 -8.94 -16.89 2.31
C GLY A 77 -9.54 -15.67 3.03
N TRP A 78 -9.10 -14.46 2.69
CA TRP A 78 -9.56 -13.20 3.25
C TRP A 78 -10.52 -12.48 2.29
N ASP A 79 -11.57 -13.18 1.87
CA ASP A 79 -12.56 -12.71 0.86
C ASP A 79 -13.32 -11.45 1.28
N PHE A 80 -13.30 -11.11 2.57
CA PHE A 80 -13.93 -9.90 3.12
C PHE A 80 -13.15 -8.62 2.80
N VAL A 81 -11.89 -8.74 2.34
CA VAL A 81 -11.05 -7.61 1.92
C VAL A 81 -11.38 -7.22 0.47
N ILE A 82 -11.82 -5.98 0.30
CA ILE A 82 -12.16 -5.41 -1.01
C ILE A 82 -10.91 -4.81 -1.65
N ALA A 83 -10.10 -4.10 -0.87
CA ALA A 83 -8.87 -3.49 -1.36
C ALA A 83 -7.79 -3.38 -0.25
N PRO A 84 -6.50 -3.52 -0.61
CA PRO A 84 -6.01 -3.99 -1.90
C PRO A 84 -6.24 -5.51 -2.05
N LYS A 85 -6.19 -6.03 -3.29
CA LYS A 85 -6.28 -7.49 -3.55
C LYS A 85 -4.94 -8.19 -3.38
N LEU A 86 -3.88 -7.50 -3.80
CA LEU A 86 -2.50 -7.93 -3.72
C LEU A 86 -1.70 -6.87 -2.95
N TYR A 87 -0.78 -7.29 -2.09
CA TYR A 87 0.17 -6.37 -1.46
C TYR A 87 1.54 -7.04 -1.29
N ASP A 88 2.61 -6.27 -1.32
CA ASP A 88 3.95 -6.77 -1.02
C ASP A 88 4.17 -6.74 0.49
N ALA A 89 4.09 -7.91 1.12
CA ALA A 89 4.32 -8.07 2.55
C ALA A 89 5.81 -8.00 2.91
N HIS A 90 6.68 -8.25 1.92
CA HIS A 90 8.09 -8.57 2.09
C HIS A 90 8.36 -9.75 3.06
N MET A 91 9.51 -10.39 2.91
CA MET A 91 9.90 -11.54 3.72
C MET A 91 11.39 -11.52 4.00
N CYS A 92 11.77 -11.79 5.25
CA CYS A 92 13.17 -11.96 5.62
C CYS A 92 13.64 -13.39 5.33
N SER A 93 14.77 -13.53 4.64
CA SER A 93 15.37 -14.84 4.34
C SER A 93 16.89 -14.72 4.21
N GLY A 94 17.61 -15.83 4.35
CA GLY A 94 19.06 -15.90 4.26
C GLY A 94 19.75 -16.36 5.54
N GLU A 95 21.05 -16.60 5.46
CA GLU A 95 21.89 -17.12 6.53
C GLU A 95 22.41 -15.99 7.43
N CYS A 96 22.44 -16.24 8.74
CA CYS A 96 22.99 -15.32 9.72
C CYS A 96 24.43 -15.68 10.08
N ARG A 97 25.38 -15.03 9.40
CA ARG A 97 26.81 -15.15 9.70
C ARG A 97 27.21 -14.30 10.91
N LEU A 98 28.34 -14.67 11.54
CA LEU A 98 28.81 -14.05 12.78
C LEU A 98 29.02 -12.53 12.68
N HIS A 99 29.33 -12.02 11.48
CA HIS A 99 29.62 -10.59 11.25
C HIS A 99 28.45 -9.80 10.64
N HIS A 100 27.22 -10.34 10.66
CA HIS A 100 26.10 -9.65 9.99
C HIS A 100 25.74 -8.31 10.67
N ALA A 101 25.49 -7.29 9.86
CA ALA A 101 24.95 -6.03 10.34
C ALA A 101 23.54 -6.25 10.89
N GLY A 102 23.22 -5.65 12.04
CA GLY A 102 21.90 -5.78 12.68
C GLY A 102 21.73 -6.94 13.67
N ARG A 103 22.79 -7.70 14.02
CA ARG A 103 22.69 -8.70 15.10
C ARG A 103 22.31 -8.08 16.45
N SER A 104 21.40 -8.73 17.17
CA SER A 104 21.04 -8.33 18.55
C SER A 104 22.26 -8.43 19.48
N ALA A 105 22.30 -7.61 20.54
CA ALA A 105 23.38 -7.67 21.53
C ALA A 105 23.51 -9.07 22.15
N HIS A 106 22.38 -9.73 22.45
CA HIS A 106 22.34 -11.10 22.94
C HIS A 106 22.91 -12.11 21.92
N SER A 107 22.61 -11.95 20.63
CA SER A 107 23.16 -12.81 19.57
C SER A 107 24.69 -12.67 19.47
N LYS A 108 25.21 -11.44 19.58
CA LYS A 108 26.66 -11.19 19.56
C LYS A 108 27.38 -11.91 20.70
N ILE A 109 26.88 -11.78 21.93
CA ILE A 109 27.49 -12.37 23.15
C ILE A 109 27.39 -13.91 23.14
N THR A 110 26.26 -14.47 22.70
CA THR A 110 26.08 -15.94 22.66
C THR A 110 26.98 -16.59 21.60
N SER A 111 27.25 -15.91 20.49
CA SER A 111 28.13 -16.43 19.46
C SER A 111 29.62 -16.39 19.79
N SER A 112 30.06 -15.51 20.71
CA SER A 112 31.46 -15.49 21.17
C SER A 112 31.76 -16.53 22.24
N THR A 113 30.73 -17.08 22.90
CA THR A 113 30.86 -17.98 24.05
C THR A 113 30.69 -19.46 23.69
N LYS A 114 29.96 -19.79 22.61
CA LYS A 114 29.75 -21.18 22.18
C LYS A 114 30.61 -21.52 20.96
N LYS A 115 31.49 -22.54 21.10
CA LYS A 115 32.30 -23.11 19.99
C LYS A 115 31.45 -23.72 18.86
N ASN A 116 30.20 -24.08 19.16
CA ASN A 116 29.15 -24.42 18.20
C ASN A 116 28.13 -23.28 18.21
N ALA A 117 28.45 -22.18 17.52
CA ALA A 117 27.52 -21.07 17.38
C ALA A 117 26.31 -21.55 16.58
N VAL A 118 25.14 -21.63 17.22
CA VAL A 118 23.87 -21.80 16.51
C VAL A 118 23.76 -20.61 15.56
N SER A 119 23.65 -20.87 14.25
CA SER A 119 23.36 -19.84 13.26
C SER A 119 22.05 -19.14 13.68
N GLY A 120 22.09 -17.82 13.90
CA GLY A 120 20.90 -17.07 14.28
C GLY A 120 19.79 -17.17 13.23
N CYS A 121 18.56 -16.87 13.61
CA CYS A 121 17.44 -16.84 12.67
C CYS A 121 17.30 -15.46 12.04
N CYS A 122 17.14 -15.42 10.72
CA CYS A 122 16.79 -14.20 9.98
C CYS A 122 15.29 -13.92 10.16
N HIS A 123 14.95 -12.80 10.77
CA HIS A 123 13.55 -12.42 11.03
C HIS A 123 13.34 -10.91 10.89
N PRO A 124 12.11 -10.48 10.59
CA PRO A 124 11.74 -9.07 10.58
C PRO A 124 11.75 -8.45 11.99
N THR A 125 12.28 -7.23 12.09
CA THR A 125 12.37 -6.43 13.33
C THR A 125 11.55 -5.16 13.33
N GLU A 126 11.24 -4.63 12.14
CA GLU A 126 10.36 -3.49 11.95
C GLU A 126 9.30 -3.83 10.92
N TYR A 127 8.09 -3.32 11.13
CA TYR A 127 6.96 -3.47 10.22
C TYR A 127 6.30 -2.13 9.93
N ASP A 128 5.80 -1.97 8.71
CA ASP A 128 4.94 -0.88 8.29
C ASP A 128 3.46 -1.34 8.27
N PRO A 129 2.52 -0.41 8.52
CA PRO A 129 1.09 -0.66 8.40
C PRO A 129 0.62 -0.68 6.94
N ILE A 130 -0.57 -1.23 6.71
CA ILE A 130 -1.31 -1.10 5.44
C ILE A 130 -2.76 -0.68 5.71
N THR A 131 -3.34 0.10 4.81
CA THR A 131 -4.76 0.46 4.86
C THR A 131 -5.60 -0.56 4.12
N LEU A 132 -6.58 -1.14 4.81
CA LEU A 132 -7.53 -2.11 4.26
C LEU A 132 -8.91 -1.48 4.12
N VAL A 133 -9.57 -1.77 3.00
CA VAL A 133 -11.00 -1.56 2.79
C VAL A 133 -11.66 -2.92 2.85
N TYR A 134 -12.54 -3.13 3.83
CA TYR A 134 -13.22 -4.41 4.04
C TYR A 134 -14.69 -4.23 4.36
N MET A 135 -15.47 -5.29 4.11
CA MET A 135 -16.90 -5.32 4.44
C MET A 135 -17.14 -6.06 5.75
N THR A 136 -17.94 -5.50 6.64
CA THR A 136 -18.35 -6.18 7.88
C THR A 136 -19.53 -7.13 7.64
N GLN A 137 -19.89 -7.92 8.65
CA GLN A 137 -21.04 -8.84 8.57
C GLN A 137 -22.36 -8.09 8.34
N GLU A 138 -22.44 -6.84 8.81
CA GLU A 138 -23.57 -5.93 8.62
C GLU A 138 -23.61 -5.30 7.21
N LYS A 139 -22.73 -5.72 6.30
CA LYS A 139 -22.56 -5.18 4.94
C LYS A 139 -22.14 -3.71 4.90
N GLU A 140 -21.50 -3.23 5.97
CA GLU A 140 -20.91 -1.89 6.03
C GLU A 140 -19.48 -1.93 5.50
N LEU A 141 -19.11 -0.91 4.72
CA LEU A 141 -17.73 -0.71 4.27
C LEU A 141 -16.95 0.06 5.33
N LYS A 142 -15.80 -0.49 5.74
CA LYS A 142 -14.89 0.15 6.69
C LYS A 142 -13.49 0.23 6.13
N ILE A 143 -12.82 1.34 6.45
CA ILE A 143 -11.43 1.61 6.12
C ILE A 143 -10.66 1.55 7.43
N ARG A 144 -9.59 0.76 7.48
CA ARG A 144 -8.76 0.64 8.67
C ARG A 144 -7.30 0.48 8.31
N GLU A 145 -6.44 1.19 9.05
CA GLU A 145 -5.01 0.95 9.05
C GLU A 145 -4.68 -0.23 9.98
N VAL A 146 -4.06 -1.27 9.42
CA VAL A 146 -3.66 -2.48 10.14
C VAL A 146 -2.13 -2.48 10.29
N PRO A 147 -1.61 -2.38 11.52
CA PRO A 147 -0.17 -2.39 11.77
C PRO A 147 0.41 -3.81 11.61
N GLY A 148 1.72 -3.89 11.35
CA GLY A 148 2.42 -5.18 11.35
C GLY A 148 2.29 -6.00 10.07
N MET A 149 1.84 -5.38 8.97
CA MET A 149 1.49 -6.12 7.74
C MET A 149 2.64 -6.21 6.73
N ILE A 150 3.55 -5.23 6.71
CA ILE A 150 4.65 -5.16 5.74
C ILE A 150 5.98 -5.18 6.48
N ALA A 151 6.82 -6.18 6.28
CA ALA A 151 8.16 -6.24 6.86
C ALA A 151 9.07 -5.16 6.26
N ARG A 152 9.74 -4.37 7.10
CA ARG A 152 10.58 -3.23 6.68
C ARG A 152 12.06 -3.43 6.92
N ARG A 153 12.44 -4.19 7.94
CA ARG A 153 13.85 -4.44 8.28
C ARG A 153 14.03 -5.85 8.78
N CYS A 154 15.09 -6.52 8.32
CA CYS A 154 15.49 -7.84 8.79
C CYS A 154 16.67 -7.75 9.75
N ALA A 155 16.72 -8.68 10.70
CA ALA A 155 17.87 -8.85 11.58
C ALA A 155 18.09 -10.32 11.94
N CYS A 156 19.28 -10.59 12.46
CA CYS A 156 19.67 -11.89 12.98
C CYS A 156 19.59 -11.89 14.51
N ALA A 157 18.79 -12.81 15.07
CA ALA A 157 18.75 -13.10 16.51
C ALA A 157 19.28 -14.50 16.77
#